data_AF-A0A4C1SHM6-F1
#
_entry.id   AF-A0A4C1SHM6-F1
#
_cell.length_a   1.000
_cell.length_b   1.000
_cell.length_c   1.000
_cell.angle_alpha   90.00
_cell.angle_beta   90.00
_cell.angle_gamma   90.00
#
_symmetry.space_group_name_H-M   'P 1'
#
loop_
_entity.id
_entity.type
_entity.pdbx_description
1 polymer ?
#
loop_
_entity_poly.entity_id
_entity_poly.type
_entity_poly.pdbx_seq_one_letter_code
_entity_poly.pdbx_strand_id
1 'polypeptide(L)'
;MGLNSEIIRIIYTAVIEPIMMYASNTWAPATELEMIRSALSSLQRGFAIKICRAYRTVSLTSAMILAGLLPLDLRIREAEALYKAKRIIDGLSSTRKELEKDIANTERPHPAKAMSIEYELVDESDPDPLKIAGPHLHGRQQN
;
A
#
# COMPACT_ATOMS: atom_id res chain seq x y z
N MET A 1 7.42 39.56 8.80
CA MET A 1 6.13 38.88 9.06
C MET A 1 5.97 37.78 8.03
N GLY A 2 6.28 36.54 8.41
CA GLY A 2 6.18 35.37 7.50
C GLY A 2 4.90 34.58 7.77
N LEU A 3 4.43 33.83 6.77
CA LEU A 3 3.36 32.84 6.94
C LEU A 3 3.66 31.90 8.12
N ASN A 4 2.62 31.50 8.85
CA ASN A 4 2.75 30.56 9.96
C ASN A 4 3.39 29.25 9.46
N SER A 5 4.42 28.76 10.16
CA SER A 5 5.15 27.53 9.81
C SER A 5 4.24 26.32 9.72
N GLU A 6 3.19 26.28 10.53
CA GLU A 6 2.20 25.21 10.53
C GLU A 6 1.37 25.21 9.25
N ILE A 7 0.94 26.39 8.80
CA ILE A 7 0.22 26.53 7.53
C ILE A 7 1.09 26.06 6.37
N ILE A 8 2.38 26.41 6.38
CA ILE A 8 3.32 25.97 5.33
C ILE A 8 3.49 24.46 5.35
N ARG A 9 3.58 23.85 6.54
CA ARG A 9 3.63 22.38 6.70
C ARG A 9 2.38 21.74 6.11
N ILE A 10 1.19 22.25 6.44
CA ILE A 10 -0.08 21.76 5.91
C ILE A 10 -0.12 21.88 4.38
N ILE A 11 0.28 23.02 3.81
CA ILE A 11 0.33 23.18 2.35
C ILE A 11 1.31 22.17 1.74
N TYR A 12 2.47 21.96 2.37
CA TYR A 12 3.45 21.01 1.88
C TYR A 12 2.90 19.58 1.85
N THR A 13 2.36 19.09 2.97
CA THR A 13 1.90 17.70 3.10
C THR A 13 0.56 17.43 2.40
N ALA A 14 -0.36 18.39 2.39
CA ALA A 14 -1.70 18.20 1.83
C ALA A 14 -1.81 18.54 0.34
N VAL A 15 -0.90 19.36 -0.20
CA VAL A 15 -0.99 19.84 -1.59
C VAL A 15 0.25 19.47 -2.39
N ILE A 16 1.42 19.94 -1.97
CA ILE A 16 2.65 19.80 -2.76
C ILE A 16 3.06 18.33 -2.87
N GLU A 17 3.08 17.64 -1.74
CA GLU A 17 3.48 16.23 -1.67
C GLU A 17 2.58 15.32 -2.54
N PRO A 18 1.23 15.36 -2.44
CA PRO A 18 0.35 14.60 -3.31
C PRO A 18 0.49 14.93 -4.80
N ILE A 19 0.67 16.21 -5.15
CA ILE A 19 0.89 16.62 -6.55
C ILE A 19 2.13 15.96 -7.12
N MET A 20 3.22 15.97 -6.36
CA MET A 20 4.44 15.28 -6.78
C MET A 20 4.19 13.77 -6.89
N MET A 21 3.50 13.17 -5.93
CA MET A 21 3.26 11.72 -5.88
C MET A 21 2.24 11.18 -6.87
N TYR A 22 1.45 12.03 -7.55
CA TYR A 22 0.30 11.63 -8.36
C TYR A 22 0.58 10.48 -9.35
N ALA A 23 1.79 10.42 -9.92
CA ALA A 23 2.19 9.38 -10.86
C ALA A 23 3.43 8.60 -10.40
N SER A 24 3.72 8.57 -9.10
CA SER A 24 4.95 7.99 -8.52
C SER A 24 5.26 6.60 -9.06
N ASN A 25 4.26 5.72 -9.20
CA ASN A 25 4.45 4.37 -9.74
C ASN A 25 5.01 4.33 -11.18
N THR A 26 4.75 5.36 -12.00
CA THR A 26 5.22 5.41 -13.38
C THR A 26 6.64 5.94 -13.49
N TRP A 27 7.00 6.93 -12.67
CA TRP A 27 8.28 7.63 -12.77
C TRP A 27 9.24 7.39 -11.61
N ALA A 28 8.89 6.55 -10.62
CA ALA A 28 9.76 6.19 -9.50
C ALA A 28 11.18 5.76 -9.92
N PRO A 29 11.40 4.97 -11.00
CA PRO A 29 12.76 4.66 -11.46
C PRO A 29 13.58 5.90 -11.82
N ALA A 30 12.94 6.98 -12.25
CA ALA A 30 13.64 8.23 -12.57
C ALA A 30 14.25 8.90 -11.31
N THR A 31 13.79 8.56 -10.09
CA THR A 31 14.40 9.04 -8.83
C THR A 31 15.82 8.48 -8.57
N GLU A 32 16.26 7.51 -9.35
CA GLU A 32 17.64 7.04 -9.35
C GLU A 32 18.60 8.06 -9.99
N LEU A 33 18.09 8.90 -10.88
CA LEU A 33 18.85 9.95 -11.54
C LEU A 33 19.12 11.10 -10.55
N GLU A 34 20.40 11.43 -10.36
CA GLU A 34 20.84 12.47 -9.43
C GLU A 34 20.25 13.85 -9.75
N MET A 35 20.10 14.17 -11.04
CA MET A 35 19.46 15.41 -11.48
C MET A 35 18.03 15.55 -10.94
N ILE A 36 17.26 14.46 -10.96
CA ILE A 36 15.88 14.45 -10.47
C ILE A 36 15.88 14.53 -8.94
N ARG A 37 16.73 13.75 -8.27
CA ARG A 37 16.85 13.80 -6.79
C ARG A 37 17.24 15.18 -6.30
N SER A 38 18.16 15.85 -6.99
CA SER A 38 18.60 17.21 -6.68
C SER A 38 17.47 18.23 -6.89
N ALA A 39 16.66 18.08 -7.96
CA ALA A 39 15.49 18.93 -8.19
C ALA A 39 14.42 18.76 -7.10
N LEU A 40 14.12 17.51 -6.71
CA LEU A 40 13.19 17.20 -5.61
C LEU A 40 13.70 17.77 -4.28
N SER A 41 14.98 17.59 -3.99
CA SER A 41 15.63 18.12 -2.79
C SER A 41 15.61 19.64 -2.75
N SER A 42 15.81 20.30 -3.88
CA SER A 42 15.76 21.77 -3.99
C SER A 42 14.35 22.31 -3.71
N LEU A 43 13.32 21.65 -4.24
CA LEU A 43 11.92 21.95 -3.94
C LEU A 43 11.64 21.79 -2.44
N GLN A 44 11.96 20.63 -1.86
CA GLN A 44 11.75 20.36 -0.44
C GLN A 44 12.50 21.34 0.47
N ARG A 45 13.74 21.69 0.12
CA ARG A 45 14.56 22.62 0.91
C ARG A 45 13.90 23.98 1.06
N GLY A 46 13.25 24.47 0.00
CA GLY A 46 12.51 25.74 0.02
C GLY A 46 11.38 25.73 1.06
N PHE A 47 10.67 24.61 1.20
CA PHE A 47 9.63 24.44 2.22
C PHE A 47 10.22 24.19 3.61
N ALA A 48 11.23 23.32 3.72
CA ALA A 48 11.88 22.99 4.98
C ALA A 48 12.43 24.23 5.70
N ILE A 49 13.10 25.13 4.97
CA ILE A 49 13.61 26.40 5.53
C ILE A 49 12.48 27.27 6.07
N LYS A 50 11.35 27.35 5.35
CA LYS A 50 10.19 28.15 5.75
C LYS A 50 9.48 27.56 6.98
N ILE A 51 9.38 26.23 7.06
CA ILE A 51 8.79 25.51 8.19
C ILE A 51 9.65 25.71 9.45
N CYS A 52 10.97 25.53 9.34
CA CYS A 52 11.90 25.68 10.46
C CYS A 52 12.24 27.13 10.80
N ARG A 53 11.82 28.09 9.96
CA ARG A 53 12.21 29.50 10.04
C ARG A 53 13.74 29.67 10.07
N ALA A 54 14.44 28.82 9.33
CA ALA A 54 15.90 28.74 9.32
C ALA A 54 16.52 29.76 8.35
N TYR A 55 17.82 30.01 8.49
CA TYR A 55 18.57 30.78 7.51
C TYR A 55 18.77 29.99 6.21
N ARG A 56 18.90 30.74 5.11
CA ARG A 56 19.14 30.20 3.77
C ARG A 56 20.52 29.54 3.59
N THR A 57 21.43 29.69 4.54
CA THR A 57 22.74 29.00 4.59
C THR A 57 22.69 27.63 5.30
N VAL A 58 21.56 27.26 5.91
CA VAL A 58 21.42 25.96 6.59
C VAL A 58 21.54 24.82 5.57
N SER A 59 22.25 23.76 5.94
CA SER A 59 22.41 22.58 5.08
C SER A 59 21.06 21.93 4.77
N LEU A 60 20.95 21.27 3.62
CA LEU A 60 19.72 20.57 3.21
C LEU A 60 19.27 19.56 4.28
N THR A 61 20.18 18.68 4.70
CA THR A 61 19.92 17.61 5.66
C THR A 61 19.41 18.16 6.99
N SER A 62 20.06 19.19 7.54
CA SER A 62 19.63 19.81 8.79
C SER A 62 18.27 20.48 8.64
N ALA A 63 18.00 21.18 7.53
CA ALA A 63 16.70 21.80 7.29
C ALA A 63 15.57 20.75 7.24
N MET A 64 15.77 19.62 6.55
CA MET A 64 14.77 18.55 6.45
C MET A 64 14.51 17.87 7.79
N ILE A 65 15.58 17.57 8.56
CA ILE A 65 15.46 16.95 9.90
C ILE A 65 14.68 17.86 10.84
N LEU A 66 15.05 19.15 10.91
CA LEU A 66 14.34 20.13 11.74
C LEU A 66 12.89 20.31 11.27
N ALA A 67 12.62 20.17 9.97
CA ALA A 67 11.28 20.28 9.42
C ALA A 67 10.46 19.00 9.64
N GLY A 68 11.10 17.88 10.01
CA GLY A 68 10.44 16.58 10.10
C GLY A 68 9.86 16.13 8.76
N LEU A 69 10.54 16.42 7.64
CA LEU A 69 10.12 16.02 6.30
C LEU A 69 10.95 14.83 5.82
N LEU A 70 10.29 13.80 5.30
CA LEU A 70 10.96 12.68 4.64
C LEU A 70 11.42 13.13 3.24
N PRO A 71 12.65 12.79 2.80
CA PRO A 71 13.09 13.03 1.43
C PRO A 71 12.09 12.48 0.40
N LEU A 72 11.76 13.29 -0.60
CA LEU A 72 10.64 13.01 -1.50
C LEU A 72 10.94 11.79 -2.37
N ASP A 73 12.20 11.60 -2.77
CA ASP A 73 12.67 10.43 -3.52
C ASP A 73 12.41 9.13 -2.77
N LEU A 74 12.62 9.11 -1.45
CA LEU A 74 12.32 7.95 -0.62
C LEU A 74 10.82 7.70 -0.54
N ARG A 75 10.02 8.75 -0.34
CA ARG A 75 8.55 8.62 -0.34
C ARG A 75 8.00 8.09 -1.66
N ILE A 76 8.58 8.50 -2.79
CA ILE A 76 8.16 8.03 -4.12
C ILE A 76 8.44 6.54 -4.28
N ARG A 77 9.61 6.08 -3.84
CA ARG A 77 9.96 4.65 -3.85
C ARG A 77 9.08 3.83 -2.92
N GLU A 78 8.76 4.36 -1.75
CA GLU A 78 7.80 3.75 -0.82
C GLU A 78 6.42 3.59 -1.49
N ALA A 79 5.91 4.65 -2.13
CA ALA A 79 4.63 4.61 -2.84
C ALA A 79 4.63 3.58 -3.99
N GLU A 80 5.72 3.48 -4.75
CA GLU A 80 5.89 2.48 -5.80
C GLU A 80 5.91 1.05 -5.22
N ALA A 81 6.66 0.82 -4.13
CA ALA A 81 6.73 -0.47 -3.47
C ALA A 81 5.36 -0.91 -2.94
N LEU A 82 4.61 0.01 -2.31
CA LEU A 82 3.25 -0.24 -1.84
C LEU A 82 2.29 -0.56 -2.99
N TYR A 83 2.42 0.14 -4.13
CA TYR A 83 1.62 -0.15 -5.31
C TYR A 83 1.89 -1.56 -5.86
N LYS A 84 3.16 -1.94 -6.01
CA LYS A 84 3.56 -3.29 -6.45
C LYS A 84 3.06 -4.37 -5.49
N ALA A 85 3.20 -4.17 -4.18
CA ALA A 85 2.73 -5.10 -3.16
C ALA A 85 1.21 -5.31 -3.22
N LYS A 86 0.44 -4.23 -3.34
CA LYS A 86 -1.03 -4.30 -3.50
C LYS A 86 -1.42 -5.10 -4.74
N ARG A 87 -0.75 -4.89 -5.88
CA ARG A 87 -1.04 -5.64 -7.11
C ARG A 87 -0.81 -7.15 -6.98
N ILE A 88 0.20 -7.55 -6.22
CA ILE A 88 0.46 -8.98 -5.96
C ILE A 88 -0.68 -9.57 -5.12
N ILE A 89 -1.10 -8.88 -4.06
CA ILE A 89 -2.20 -9.32 -3.19
C ILE A 89 -3.52 -9.40 -3.97
N ASP A 90 -3.83 -8.39 -4.80
CA ASP A 90 -5.02 -8.39 -5.65
C ASP A 90 -4.98 -9.50 -6.70
N GLY A 91 -3.79 -9.80 -7.25
CA GLY A 91 -3.55 -10.94 -8.12
C GLY A 91 -3.84 -12.27 -7.42
N LEU A 92 -3.37 -12.45 -6.19
CA LEU A 92 -3.67 -13.63 -5.36
C LEU A 92 -5.15 -13.72 -4.99
N SER A 93 -5.80 -12.59 -4.71
CA SER A 93 -7.25 -12.54 -4.50
C SER A 93 -8.02 -12.91 -5.76
N SER A 94 -7.46 -12.70 -6.96
CA SER A 94 -8.07 -13.15 -8.21
C SER A 94 -8.07 -14.68 -8.30
N THR A 95 -6.97 -15.34 -7.88
CA THR A 95 -6.94 -16.80 -7.71
C THR A 95 -7.96 -17.29 -6.67
N ARG A 96 -8.16 -16.54 -5.57
CA ARG A 96 -9.25 -16.86 -4.61
C ARG A 96 -10.64 -16.65 -5.24
N LYS A 97 -10.85 -15.62 -6.04
CA LYS A 97 -12.12 -15.38 -6.76
C LYS A 97 -12.40 -16.43 -7.84
N GLU A 98 -11.37 -17.07 -8.40
CA GLU A 98 -11.55 -18.23 -9.29
C GLU A 98 -12.14 -19.45 -8.57
N LEU A 99 -12.05 -19.54 -7.24
CA LEU A 99 -12.72 -20.57 -6.44
C LEU A 99 -14.21 -20.25 -6.24
N GLU A 100 -14.56 -18.97 -6.10
CA GLU A 100 -15.93 -18.47 -5.99
C GLU A 100 -16.43 -17.96 -7.34
N LYS A 101 -16.51 -18.85 -8.34
CA LYS A 101 -17.17 -18.50 -9.60
C LYS A 101 -18.66 -18.33 -9.36
N ASP A 102 -19.21 -17.20 -9.76
CA ASP A 102 -20.65 -17.00 -9.82
C ASP A 102 -21.27 -17.99 -10.83
N ILE A 103 -21.87 -19.06 -10.30
CA ILE A 103 -22.61 -20.03 -11.11
C ILE A 103 -23.98 -19.43 -11.44
N ALA A 104 -24.35 -19.44 -12.72
CA ALA A 104 -25.67 -19.00 -13.17
C ALA A 104 -26.77 -19.77 -12.43
N ASN A 105 -27.91 -19.14 -12.13
CA ASN A 105 -28.97 -19.79 -11.32
C ASN A 105 -29.44 -21.14 -11.89
N THR A 106 -29.40 -21.30 -13.22
CA THR A 106 -29.75 -22.55 -13.92
C THR A 106 -28.75 -23.68 -13.68
N GLU A 107 -27.49 -23.34 -13.40
CA GLU A 107 -26.38 -24.29 -13.20
C GLU A 107 -26.13 -24.60 -11.72
N ARG A 108 -26.84 -23.93 -10.80
CA ARG A 108 -26.73 -24.20 -9.36
C ARG A 108 -27.34 -25.57 -9.03
N PRO A 109 -26.64 -26.43 -8.28
CA PRO A 109 -27.22 -27.68 -7.84
C PRO A 109 -28.42 -27.40 -6.95
N HIS A 110 -29.53 -28.11 -7.19
CA HIS A 110 -30.70 -28.09 -6.31
C HIS A 110 -30.25 -28.33 -4.86
N PRO A 111 -30.82 -27.67 -3.83
CA PRO A 111 -30.36 -27.77 -2.45
C PRO A 111 -30.26 -29.21 -1.92
N ALA A 112 -31.14 -30.12 -2.35
CA ALA A 112 -31.07 -31.54 -2.02
C ALA A 112 -29.86 -32.30 -2.64
N LYS A 113 -29.22 -31.72 -3.65
CA LYS A 113 -28.00 -32.20 -4.32
C LYS A 113 -26.77 -31.36 -3.95
N ALA A 114 -26.92 -30.35 -3.08
CA ALA A 114 -25.81 -29.55 -2.61
C ALA A 114 -24.86 -30.46 -1.81
N MET A 115 -23.56 -30.34 -2.08
CA MET A 115 -22.54 -31.07 -1.34
C MET A 115 -22.48 -30.50 0.08
N SER A 116 -22.71 -31.35 1.08
CA SER A 116 -22.51 -30.98 2.49
C SER A 116 -21.02 -30.83 2.74
N ILE A 117 -20.59 -29.62 3.08
CA ILE A 117 -19.25 -29.37 3.59
C ILE A 117 -19.27 -29.67 5.08
N GLU A 118 -18.63 -30.76 5.48
CA GLU A 118 -18.39 -31.05 6.90
C GLU A 118 -17.12 -30.35 7.36
N TYR A 119 -17.21 -29.71 8.51
CA TYR A 119 -16.09 -29.04 9.17
C TYR A 119 -15.65 -29.89 10.35
N GLU A 120 -14.36 -30.23 10.40
CA GLU A 120 -13.76 -30.81 11.58
C GLU A 120 -13.47 -29.70 12.59
N LEU A 121 -13.90 -29.89 13.85
CA LEU A 121 -13.57 -28.96 14.93
C LEU A 121 -12.09 -29.16 15.29
N VAL A 122 -11.30 -28.10 15.14
CA VAL A 122 -9.89 -28.11 15.60
C VAL A 122 -9.92 -28.07 17.13
N ASP A 123 -9.35 -29.08 17.76
CA ASP A 123 -9.16 -29.13 19.22
C ASP A 123 -8.14 -28.06 19.63
N GLU A 124 -8.42 -27.31 20.70
CA GLU A 124 -7.60 -26.17 21.18
C GLU A 124 -6.18 -26.58 21.61
N SER A 125 -5.89 -27.89 21.64
CA SER A 125 -4.61 -28.46 22.04
C SER A 125 -3.56 -28.59 20.91
N ASP A 126 -3.92 -28.28 19.66
CA ASP A 126 -3.05 -28.46 18.50
C ASP A 126 -2.03 -27.29 18.36
N PRO A 127 -0.71 -27.54 18.26
CA PRO A 127 0.32 -26.50 18.41
C PRO A 127 0.52 -25.58 17.18
N ASP A 128 -0.19 -25.82 16.07
CA ASP A 128 -0.06 -25.04 14.83
C ASP A 128 -1.30 -24.15 14.60
N PRO A 129 -1.26 -22.85 14.96
CA PRO A 129 -2.41 -21.94 14.86
C PRO A 129 -2.81 -21.56 13.41
N LEU A 130 -2.17 -22.15 12.40
CA LEU A 130 -2.42 -21.94 10.98
C LEU A 130 -3.21 -23.08 10.31
N LYS A 131 -3.50 -24.17 11.02
CA LYS A 131 -4.36 -25.24 10.50
C LYS A 131 -5.83 -24.87 10.70
N ILE A 132 -6.43 -24.27 9.68
CA ILE A 132 -7.89 -24.24 9.55
C ILE A 132 -8.27 -25.60 8.94
N ALA A 133 -9.07 -26.40 9.65
CA ALA A 133 -9.61 -27.65 9.10
C ALA A 133 -10.38 -27.34 7.81
N GLY A 134 -9.84 -27.80 6.68
CA GLY A 134 -10.41 -27.54 5.37
C GLY A 134 -11.63 -28.44 5.09
N PRO A 135 -12.52 -28.06 4.16
CA PRO A 135 -13.63 -28.89 3.70
C PRO A 135 -13.16 -30.29 3.25
N HIS A 136 -13.73 -31.36 3.81
CA HIS A 136 -13.58 -32.71 3.26
C HIS A 136 -14.73 -33.02 2.29
N LEU A 137 -14.43 -33.17 1.01
CA LEU A 137 -15.41 -33.47 -0.04
C LEU A 137 -15.59 -34.99 -0.17
N HIS A 138 -16.62 -35.58 0.45
CA HIS A 138 -16.97 -36.98 0.22
C HIS A 138 -17.95 -37.12 -0.96
N GLY A 139 -17.43 -37.66 -2.07
CA GLY A 139 -18.26 -38.02 -3.24
C GLY A 139 -19.15 -39.22 -2.92
N ARG A 140 -20.46 -39.00 -2.79
CA ARG A 140 -21.44 -40.08 -2.62
C ARG A 140 -21.55 -40.88 -3.91
N GLN A 141 -20.89 -42.04 -3.95
CA GLN A 141 -21.11 -43.08 -4.98
C GLN A 141 -22.61 -43.44 -4.97
N GLN A 142 -23.31 -43.17 -6.07
CA GLN A 142 -24.70 -43.62 -6.28
C GLN A 142 -24.67 -44.85 -7.20
N ASN A 143 -25.31 -45.91 -6.72
CA ASN A 143 -25.83 -47.03 -7.49
C ASN A 143 -27.21 -46.64 -8.04
#